data_AF-A0A0C2CF93-F1
#
_entry.id   AF-A0A0C2CF93-F1
#
_cell.length_a   1.000
_cell.length_b   1.000
_cell.length_c   1.000
_cell.angle_alpha   90.00
_cell.angle_beta   90.00
_cell.angle_gamma   90.00
#
_symmetry.space_group_name_H-M   'P 1'
#
loop_
_entity.id
_entity.type
_entity.pdbx_description
1 polymer ?
#
loop_
_entity_poly.entity_id
_entity_poly.type
_entity_poly.pdbx_seq_one_letter_code
_entity_poly.pdbx_strand_id
1 'polypeptide(L)'
;MSEGLSYLASFVRRYYDIEHLWTQPYAAFSGDCPIYRQNRFGIAKAMTYETKDKKWVAVGALEPKFNSTLFEILGMDKNMADMYADPAGITAEMEQIFKSKTRDEWMTLFEGKNACVSPVLNLDEAVQFRHNIERENFVKEGNKCFPQPAPRMYTKEEFKKLKSRL
;
A
#
# COMPACT_ATOMS: atom_id res chain seq x y z
N MET A 1 -15.78 4.79 23.84
CA MET A 1 -14.64 4.35 23.01
C MET A 1 -14.70 2.84 22.67
N SER A 2 -15.69 2.08 23.16
CA SER A 2 -15.84 0.63 22.89
C SER A 2 -16.61 0.29 21.61
N GLU A 3 -17.44 1.19 21.10
CA GLU A 3 -18.31 0.90 19.94
C GLU A 3 -17.54 0.65 18.64
N GLY A 4 -16.41 1.33 18.42
CA GLY A 4 -15.56 1.09 17.25
C GLY A 4 -14.91 -0.30 17.24
N LEU A 5 -14.52 -0.81 18.42
CA LEU A 5 -14.00 -2.17 18.58
C LEU A 5 -15.08 -3.21 18.30
N SER A 6 -16.33 -2.97 18.71
CA SER A 6 -17.46 -3.85 18.40
C SER A 6 -17.74 -3.94 16.90
N TYR A 7 -17.59 -2.84 16.16
CA TYR A 7 -17.74 -2.84 14.70
C TYR A 7 -16.64 -3.66 14.02
N LEU A 8 -15.38 -3.49 14.42
CA LEU A 8 -14.27 -4.29 13.88
C LEU A 8 -14.44 -5.78 14.23
N ALA A 9 -14.85 -6.10 15.47
CA ALA A 9 -15.11 -7.46 15.89
C ALA A 9 -16.24 -8.14 15.08
N SER A 10 -17.20 -7.36 14.56
CA SER A 10 -18.24 -7.89 13.68
C SER A 10 -17.69 -8.43 12.36
N PHE A 11 -16.67 -7.78 11.77
CA PHE A 11 -16.01 -8.26 10.55
C PHE A 11 -15.34 -9.61 10.81
N VAL A 12 -14.50 -9.69 11.83
CA VAL A 12 -13.81 -10.94 12.18
C VAL A 12 -14.84 -12.03 12.46
N ARG A 13 -15.82 -11.77 13.31
CA ARG A 13 -16.85 -12.76 13.67
C ARG A 13 -17.70 -13.21 12.49
N ARG A 14 -17.97 -12.34 11.51
CA ARG A 14 -18.83 -12.63 10.36
C ARG A 14 -18.13 -13.48 9.29
N TYR A 15 -16.81 -13.40 9.21
CA TYR A 15 -16.01 -13.97 8.14
C TYR A 15 -14.90 -14.92 8.61
N TYR A 16 -14.84 -15.25 9.90
CA TYR A 16 -13.81 -16.13 10.47
C TYR A 16 -13.83 -17.54 9.87
N ASP A 17 -14.99 -17.98 9.41
CA ASP A 17 -15.23 -19.24 8.72
C ASP A 17 -14.67 -19.27 7.29
N ILE A 18 -14.30 -18.11 6.73
CA ILE A 18 -13.65 -18.04 5.42
C ILE A 18 -12.19 -18.41 5.59
N GLU A 19 -11.88 -19.67 5.28
CA GLU A 19 -10.59 -20.26 5.60
C GLU A 19 -9.39 -19.54 4.96
N HIS A 20 -9.50 -19.12 3.68
CA HIS A 20 -8.43 -18.39 2.98
C HIS A 20 -8.17 -16.98 3.53
N LEU A 21 -9.05 -16.45 4.39
CA LEU A 21 -8.84 -15.18 5.08
C LEU A 21 -8.14 -15.36 6.43
N TRP A 22 -8.34 -16.48 7.13
CA TRP A 22 -7.93 -16.60 8.54
C TRP A 22 -7.14 -17.85 8.89
N THR A 23 -7.55 -19.04 8.45
CA THR A 23 -7.15 -20.31 9.07
C THR A 23 -6.18 -21.14 8.22
N GLN A 24 -6.15 -20.93 6.90
CA GLN A 24 -5.24 -21.66 6.02
C GLN A 24 -3.80 -21.12 6.12
N PRO A 25 -2.78 -21.95 5.83
CA PRO A 25 -1.43 -21.45 5.56
C PRO A 25 -1.52 -20.35 4.51
N TYR A 26 -0.79 -19.25 4.71
CA TYR A 26 -0.78 -18.12 3.78
C TYR A 26 -2.11 -17.35 3.64
N ALA A 27 -3.04 -17.52 4.58
CA ALA A 27 -4.29 -16.77 4.58
C ALA A 27 -4.06 -15.25 4.59
N ALA A 28 -5.00 -14.50 4.01
CA ALA A 28 -4.86 -13.05 3.81
C ALA A 28 -4.66 -12.26 5.11
N PHE A 29 -5.16 -12.72 6.26
CA PHE A 29 -4.96 -12.04 7.55
C PHE A 29 -4.07 -12.81 8.52
N SER A 30 -3.40 -13.89 8.09
CA SER A 30 -2.48 -14.62 8.96
C SER A 30 -1.15 -13.88 9.18
N GLY A 31 -0.87 -12.85 8.39
CA GLY A 31 0.43 -12.17 8.36
C GLY A 31 1.50 -12.94 7.59
N ASP A 32 1.25 -14.21 7.26
CA ASP A 32 2.15 -15.05 6.48
C ASP A 32 1.84 -15.01 4.98
N CYS A 33 0.73 -14.39 4.53
CA CYS A 33 0.36 -14.36 3.11
C CYS A 33 1.58 -13.99 2.24
N PRO A 34 1.84 -14.71 1.14
CA PRO A 34 2.94 -14.47 0.20
C PRO A 34 3.05 -13.02 -0.25
N ILE A 35 1.90 -12.35 -0.33
CA ILE A 35 1.80 -10.93 -0.68
C ILE A 35 2.40 -10.03 0.41
N TYR A 36 2.35 -10.40 1.69
CA TYR A 36 2.92 -9.66 2.83
C TYR A 36 4.43 -9.85 3.03
N ARG A 37 5.13 -10.58 2.14
CA ARG A 37 6.53 -10.98 2.28
C ARG A 37 6.78 -11.86 3.51
N GLN A 38 7.19 -13.10 3.26
CA GLN A 38 7.33 -14.13 4.30
C GLN A 38 8.39 -13.81 5.36
N ASN A 39 8.04 -14.18 6.58
CA ASN A 39 8.73 -13.95 7.83
C ASN A 39 9.87 -14.96 8.03
N ARG A 40 11.13 -14.52 8.25
CA ARG A 40 12.20 -15.40 8.73
C ARG A 40 12.48 -15.23 10.24
N PHE A 41 11.93 -14.21 10.91
CA PHE A 41 12.32 -13.85 12.28
C PHE A 41 11.23 -13.20 13.17
N GLY A 42 9.94 -13.33 12.85
CA GLY A 42 8.85 -12.77 13.69
C GLY A 42 8.65 -11.25 13.58
N ILE A 43 9.32 -10.59 12.62
CA ILE A 43 9.22 -9.15 12.36
C ILE A 43 8.78 -9.00 10.91
N ALA A 44 7.60 -8.41 10.67
CA ALA A 44 7.11 -8.14 9.33
C ALA A 44 8.16 -7.35 8.55
N LYS A 45 8.86 -7.99 7.61
CA LYS A 45 9.73 -7.27 6.68
C LYS A 45 8.78 -6.56 5.74
N ALA A 46 8.70 -5.24 5.87
CA ALA A 46 7.77 -4.40 5.12
C ALA A 46 7.74 -4.80 3.63
N MET A 47 6.56 -4.71 3.00
CA MET A 47 6.24 -4.98 1.59
C MET A 47 7.03 -4.08 0.60
N THR A 48 8.31 -3.92 0.85
CA THR A 48 9.14 -2.86 0.32
C THR A 48 10.28 -3.44 -0.48
N TYR A 49 10.49 -2.86 -1.64
CA TYR A 49 11.50 -3.27 -2.60
C TYR A 49 12.49 -2.12 -2.78
N GLU A 50 13.78 -2.44 -2.64
CA GLU A 50 14.85 -1.50 -2.91
C GLU A 50 14.94 -1.28 -4.43
N THR A 51 15.10 -0.03 -4.84
CA THR A 51 15.18 0.39 -6.22
C THR A 51 16.63 0.76 -6.59
N LYS A 52 16.88 1.08 -7.86
CA LYS A 52 18.22 1.37 -8.38
C LYS A 52 18.95 2.48 -7.61
N ASP A 53 18.23 3.49 -7.14
CA ASP A 53 18.75 4.63 -6.40
C ASP A 53 18.80 4.40 -4.88
N LYS A 54 18.71 3.14 -4.42
CA LYS A 54 18.69 2.73 -2.99
C LYS A 54 17.53 3.32 -2.19
N LYS A 55 16.52 3.85 -2.88
CA LYS A 55 15.23 4.21 -2.32
C LYS A 55 14.28 3.02 -2.39
N TRP A 56 13.10 3.16 -1.81
CA TRP A 56 12.17 2.04 -1.64
C TRP A 56 10.79 2.35 -2.23
N VAL A 57 10.13 1.30 -2.73
CA VAL A 57 8.71 1.31 -3.09
C VAL A 57 7.95 0.32 -2.21
N ALA A 58 6.72 0.61 -1.84
CA ALA A 58 5.83 -0.28 -1.10
C ALA A 58 4.78 -0.87 -2.04
N VAL A 59 4.50 -2.18 -1.93
CA VAL A 59 3.58 -2.93 -2.79
C VAL A 59 2.50 -3.60 -1.96
N GLY A 60 1.23 -3.23 -2.14
CA GLY A 60 0.08 -3.77 -1.41
C GLY A 60 -0.98 -4.40 -2.30
N ALA A 61 -0.59 -5.07 -3.39
CA ALA A 61 -1.49 -5.61 -4.40
C ALA A 61 -2.12 -6.96 -3.98
N LEU A 62 -3.03 -6.92 -3.02
CA LEU A 62 -3.67 -8.11 -2.44
C LEU A 62 -4.78 -8.69 -3.32
N GLU A 63 -5.57 -7.83 -3.95
CA GLU A 63 -6.68 -8.26 -4.76
C GLU A 63 -6.22 -8.70 -6.16
N PRO A 64 -6.82 -9.77 -6.74
CA PRO A 64 -6.38 -10.33 -8.03
C PRO A 64 -6.23 -9.29 -9.14
N LYS A 65 -7.20 -8.38 -9.27
CA LYS A 65 -7.19 -7.31 -10.29
C LYS A 65 -5.98 -6.37 -10.19
N PHE A 66 -5.54 -6.06 -8.96
CA PHE A 66 -4.41 -5.16 -8.72
C PHE A 66 -3.09 -5.91 -8.89
N ASN A 67 -3.07 -7.17 -8.44
CA ASN A 67 -1.94 -8.08 -8.62
C ASN A 67 -1.62 -8.33 -10.11
N SER A 68 -2.64 -8.55 -10.95
CA SER A 68 -2.44 -8.67 -12.40
C SER A 68 -1.87 -7.38 -13.02
N THR A 69 -2.38 -6.21 -12.61
CA THR A 69 -1.86 -4.91 -13.09
C THR A 69 -0.39 -4.71 -12.68
N LEU A 70 -0.04 -5.14 -11.46
CA LEU A 70 1.34 -5.10 -10.98
C LEU A 70 2.26 -5.96 -11.86
N PHE A 71 1.91 -7.22 -12.09
CA PHE A 71 2.74 -8.12 -12.89
C PHE A 71 2.87 -7.67 -14.34
N GLU A 72 1.81 -7.13 -14.93
CA GLU A 72 1.85 -6.53 -16.27
C GLU A 72 2.89 -5.39 -16.35
N ILE A 73 2.88 -4.46 -15.40
CA ILE A 73 3.82 -3.33 -15.38
C ILE A 73 5.26 -3.79 -15.10
N LEU A 74 5.43 -4.83 -14.27
CA LEU A 74 6.74 -5.43 -14.00
C LEU A 74 7.25 -6.29 -15.17
N GLY A 75 6.42 -6.61 -16.15
CA GLY A 75 6.76 -7.49 -17.27
C GLY A 75 6.87 -8.96 -16.86
N MET A 76 6.16 -9.37 -15.82
CA MET A 76 6.14 -10.75 -15.32
C MET A 76 4.94 -11.50 -15.90
N ASP A 77 5.19 -12.62 -16.58
CA ASP A 77 4.12 -13.54 -17.01
C ASP A 77 3.76 -14.47 -15.85
N LYS A 78 3.08 -13.89 -14.85
CA LYS A 78 2.72 -14.51 -13.58
C LYS A 78 1.31 -14.13 -13.18
N ASN A 79 0.71 -14.95 -12.33
CA ASN A 79 -0.57 -14.68 -11.70
C ASN A 79 -0.52 -14.94 -10.19
N MET A 80 -1.62 -14.65 -9.52
CA MET A 80 -1.72 -14.77 -8.07
C MET A 80 -1.45 -16.22 -7.58
N ALA A 81 -1.85 -17.24 -8.33
CA ALA A 81 -1.58 -18.63 -7.97
C ALA A 81 -0.08 -18.97 -7.99
N ASP A 82 0.70 -18.38 -8.91
CA ASP A 82 2.17 -18.53 -8.92
C ASP A 82 2.80 -17.94 -7.65
N MET A 83 2.25 -16.82 -7.17
CA MET A 83 2.70 -16.21 -5.91
C MET A 83 2.43 -17.10 -4.69
N TYR A 84 1.33 -17.87 -4.69
CA TYR A 84 1.07 -18.85 -3.63
C TYR A 84 1.91 -20.14 -3.79
N ALA A 85 2.23 -20.53 -5.03
CA ALA A 85 3.00 -21.73 -5.32
C ALA A 85 4.50 -21.54 -4.98
N ASP A 86 5.07 -20.38 -5.31
CA ASP A 86 6.47 -20.04 -5.02
C ASP A 86 6.62 -18.58 -4.53
N PRO A 87 6.21 -18.28 -3.29
CA PRO A 87 6.34 -16.94 -2.71
C PRO A 87 7.76 -16.40 -2.73
N ALA A 88 8.74 -17.27 -2.47
CA ALA A 88 10.15 -16.90 -2.35
C ALA A 88 10.75 -16.55 -3.71
N GLY A 89 10.48 -17.36 -4.74
CA GLY A 89 10.94 -17.10 -6.11
C GLY A 89 10.33 -15.82 -6.69
N ILE A 90 9.01 -15.63 -6.54
CA ILE A 90 8.34 -14.40 -6.99
C ILE A 90 8.89 -13.16 -6.28
N THR A 91 9.12 -13.25 -4.97
CA THR A 91 9.72 -12.13 -4.21
C THR A 91 11.12 -11.81 -4.73
N ALA A 92 11.96 -12.83 -4.97
CA ALA A 92 13.31 -12.65 -5.47
C ALA A 92 13.33 -12.03 -6.88
N GLU A 93 12.42 -12.46 -7.76
CA GLU A 93 12.25 -11.91 -9.10
C GLU A 93 11.82 -10.43 -9.04
N MET A 94 10.81 -10.10 -8.23
CA MET A 94 10.39 -8.72 -8.01
C MET A 94 11.52 -7.84 -7.46
N GLU A 95 12.33 -8.35 -6.51
CA GLU A 95 13.51 -7.62 -6.00
C GLU A 95 14.53 -7.29 -7.09
N GLN A 96 14.77 -8.21 -8.03
CA GLN A 96 15.66 -7.94 -9.16
C GLN A 96 15.06 -6.90 -10.12
N ILE A 97 13.77 -7.03 -10.43
CA ILE A 97 13.08 -6.12 -11.34
C ILE A 97 13.09 -4.71 -10.75
N PHE A 98 12.67 -4.51 -9.49
CA PHE A 98 12.61 -3.18 -8.87
C PHE A 98 13.98 -2.48 -8.82
N LYS A 99 15.09 -3.22 -8.74
CA LYS A 99 16.45 -2.68 -8.83
C LYS A 99 16.86 -2.17 -10.22
N SER A 100 16.08 -2.44 -11.26
CA SER A 100 16.40 -2.00 -12.63
C SER A 100 16.12 -0.51 -12.90
N LYS A 101 15.23 0.12 -12.12
CA LYS A 101 14.83 1.53 -12.26
C LYS A 101 14.87 2.24 -10.91
N THR A 102 14.97 3.56 -10.94
CA THR A 102 14.87 4.42 -9.74
C THR A 102 13.44 4.42 -9.20
N ARG A 103 13.26 4.79 -7.92
CA ARG A 103 11.91 4.92 -7.33
C ARG A 103 10.99 5.81 -8.17
N ASP A 104 11.49 6.95 -8.63
CA ASP A 104 10.66 7.94 -9.32
C ASP A 104 10.29 7.46 -10.74
N GLU A 105 11.19 6.75 -11.44
CA GLU A 105 10.87 6.06 -12.71
C GLU A 105 9.76 5.02 -12.53
N TRP A 106 9.79 4.25 -11.44
CA TRP A 106 8.69 3.34 -11.11
C TRP A 106 7.39 4.10 -10.86
N MET A 107 7.43 5.20 -10.12
CA MET A 107 6.22 5.97 -9.84
C MET A 107 5.58 6.52 -11.11
N THR A 108 6.37 6.90 -12.12
CA THR A 108 5.83 7.28 -13.44
C THR A 108 5.10 6.12 -14.12
N LEU A 109 5.62 4.88 -14.02
CA LEU A 109 4.98 3.71 -14.62
C LEU A 109 3.69 3.30 -13.89
N PHE A 110 3.65 3.46 -12.57
CA PHE A 110 2.49 3.14 -11.74
C PHE A 110 1.47 4.28 -11.63
N GLU A 111 1.77 5.47 -12.15
CA GLU A 111 0.88 6.62 -12.04
C GLU A 111 -0.48 6.35 -12.73
N GLY A 112 -1.57 6.56 -11.98
CA GLY A 112 -2.93 6.31 -12.47
C GLY A 112 -3.26 4.82 -12.66
N LYS A 113 -2.36 3.90 -12.29
CA LYS A 113 -2.58 2.45 -12.39
C LYS A 113 -3.06 1.90 -11.05
N ASN A 114 -4.01 0.98 -11.13
CA ASN A 114 -4.53 0.28 -9.96
C ASN A 114 -3.62 -0.90 -9.58
N ALA A 115 -2.36 -0.62 -9.23
CA ALA A 115 -1.37 -1.65 -8.88
C ALA A 115 -1.01 -1.66 -7.38
N CYS A 116 -1.61 -0.78 -6.57
CA CYS A 116 -1.33 -0.64 -5.14
C CYS A 116 0.17 -0.47 -4.83
N VAL A 117 0.89 0.28 -5.66
CA VAL A 117 2.31 0.60 -5.45
C VAL A 117 2.46 2.07 -5.06
N SER A 118 3.26 2.36 -4.04
CA SER A 118 3.52 3.72 -3.58
C SER A 118 5.02 3.94 -3.29
N PRO A 119 5.52 5.18 -3.35
CA PRO A 119 6.89 5.46 -2.98
C PRO A 119 7.02 5.45 -1.46
N VAL A 120 8.10 4.88 -0.94
CA VAL A 120 8.48 5.10 0.46
C VAL A 120 9.18 6.46 0.53
N LEU A 121 8.55 7.39 1.24
CA LEU A 121 9.00 8.77 1.38
C LEU A 121 9.69 8.97 2.72
N ASN A 122 10.73 9.80 2.74
CA ASN A 122 11.25 10.36 3.99
C ASN A 122 10.33 11.51 4.48
N LEU A 123 10.61 12.05 5.67
CA LEU A 123 9.78 13.10 6.28
C LEU A 123 9.68 14.38 5.42
N ASP A 124 10.79 14.80 4.80
CA ASP A 124 10.81 16.01 3.98
C ASP A 124 10.08 15.80 2.65
N GLU A 125 10.29 14.64 2.01
CA GLU A 125 9.58 14.22 0.79
C GLU A 125 8.08 14.09 1.04
N ALA A 126 7.67 13.58 2.21
CA ALA A 126 6.26 13.40 2.56
C ALA A 126 5.50 14.73 2.55
N VAL A 127 6.09 15.81 3.07
CA VAL A 127 5.46 17.14 3.07
C VAL A 127 5.33 17.69 1.65
N GLN A 128 6.29 17.38 0.77
CA GLN A 128 6.34 17.87 -0.61
C GLN A 128 5.62 16.95 -1.61
N PHE A 129 5.05 15.83 -1.16
CA PHE A 129 4.39 14.89 -2.06
C PHE A 129 3.10 15.49 -2.63
N ARG A 130 2.88 15.35 -3.96
CA ARG A 130 1.76 15.99 -4.68
C ARG A 130 0.42 15.82 -3.97
N HIS A 131 0.10 14.60 -3.55
CA HIS A 131 -1.16 14.30 -2.84
C HIS A 131 -1.31 15.07 -1.51
N ASN A 132 -0.21 15.26 -0.78
CA ASN A 132 -0.21 15.98 0.49
C ASN A 132 -0.27 17.50 0.29
N ILE A 133 0.34 18.01 -0.78
CA ILE A 133 0.25 19.43 -1.17
C ILE A 133 -1.17 19.78 -1.63
N GLU A 134 -1.74 19.02 -2.58
CA GLU A 134 -3.07 19.26 -3.13
C GLU A 134 -4.17 19.22 -2.06
N ARG A 135 -3.94 18.41 -1.03
CA ARG A 135 -4.85 18.28 0.10
C ARG A 135 -4.49 19.19 1.26
N GLU A 136 -3.42 19.98 1.20
CA GLU A 136 -2.99 20.82 2.31
C GLU A 136 -2.84 20.01 3.62
N ASN A 137 -2.30 18.78 3.55
CA ASN A 137 -2.25 17.88 4.72
C ASN A 137 -1.29 18.39 5.81
N PHE A 138 -0.35 19.26 5.46
CA PHE A 138 0.62 19.87 6.37
C PHE A 138 0.48 21.39 6.36
N VAL A 139 0.69 22.01 7.52
CA VAL A 139 0.86 23.46 7.68
C VAL A 139 2.32 23.76 8.01
N LYS A 140 2.86 24.83 7.45
CA LYS A 140 4.23 25.28 7.72
C LYS A 140 4.21 26.47 8.68
N GLU A 141 4.87 26.32 9.82
CA GLU A 141 5.07 27.38 10.80
C GLU A 141 6.57 27.61 11.00
N GLY A 142 7.07 28.72 10.45
CA GLY A 142 8.51 28.99 10.38
C GLY A 142 9.25 27.89 9.60
N ASN A 143 10.19 27.23 10.28
CA ASN A 143 11.00 26.13 9.70
C ASN A 143 10.44 24.72 10.01
N LYS A 144 9.27 24.60 10.65
CA LYS A 144 8.66 23.32 11.01
C LYS A 144 7.39 23.09 10.19
N CYS A 145 7.10 21.83 9.90
CA CYS A 145 5.84 21.40 9.28
C CYS A 145 5.06 20.55 10.28
N PHE A 146 3.77 20.81 10.39
CA PHE A 146 2.86 20.10 11.29
C PHE A 146 1.71 19.49 10.49
N PRO A 147 1.27 18.26 10.80
CA PRO A 147 0.09 17.69 10.18
C PRO A 147 -1.15 18.49 10.60
N GLN A 148 -2.06 18.75 9.67
CA GLN A 148 -3.34 19.36 10.00
C GLN A 148 -4.25 18.39 10.76
N PRO A 149 -5.20 18.90 11.58
CA PRO A 149 -6.18 18.06 12.27
C PRO A 149 -6.97 17.14 11.32
N ALA A 150 -7.19 15.90 11.73
CA ALA A 150 -7.96 14.89 11.00
C ALA A 150 -9.02 14.23 11.92
N PRO A 151 -10.21 13.85 11.41
CA PRO A 151 -10.68 14.04 10.03
C PRO A 151 -11.09 15.50 9.76
N ARG A 152 -11.15 15.89 8.48
CA ARG A 152 -11.73 17.18 8.09
C ARG A 152 -13.25 17.09 8.11
N MET A 153 -13.86 17.94 8.92
CA MET A 153 -15.32 18.06 9.02
C MET A 153 -15.76 19.26 8.19
N TYR A 154 -16.74 19.06 7.33
CA TYR A 154 -17.27 20.10 6.45
C TYR A 154 -18.73 20.36 6.78
N THR A 155 -19.12 21.63 6.79
CA THR A 155 -20.52 22.02 6.75
C THR A 155 -21.14 21.64 5.40
N LYS A 156 -22.47 21.61 5.35
CA LYS A 156 -23.21 21.29 4.12
C LYS A 156 -22.83 22.20 2.95
N GLU A 157 -22.63 23.49 3.21
CA GLU A 157 -22.30 24.47 2.17
C GLU A 157 -20.85 24.34 1.70
N GLU A 158 -19.90 24.06 2.61
CA GLU A 158 -18.51 23.78 2.24
C GLU A 158 -18.40 22.50 1.41
N PHE A 159 -19.16 21.46 1.77
CA PHE A 159 -19.16 20.20 1.02
C PHE A 159 -19.70 20.37 -0.41
N LYS A 160 -20.75 21.19 -0.60
CA LYS A 160 -21.24 21.53 -1.95
C LYS A 160 -20.17 22.23 -2.79
N LYS A 161 -19.44 23.18 -2.21
CA LYS A 161 -18.35 23.90 -2.88
C LYS A 161 -17.16 22.99 -3.23
N LEU A 162 -16.89 21.96 -2.42
CA LEU A 162 -15.85 20.97 -2.72
C LEU A 162 -16.25 20.06 -3.88
N LYS A 163 -17.52 19.60 -3.91
CA LYS A 163 -18.02 18.75 -5.00
C LYS A 163 -17.95 19.42 -6.37
N SER A 164 -18.08 20.74 -6.46
CA SER A 164 -17.97 21.47 -7.73
C SER A 164 -16.53 21.60 -8.25
N ARG A 165 -15.52 21.18 -7.47
CA ARG A 165 -14.09 21.21 -7.86
C ARG A 165 -13.57 19.83 -8.28
N LEU A 166 -14.38 18.77 -8.13
CA LEU A 166 -14.10 17.39 -8.53
C LEU A 166 -14.84 17.09 -9.84
#